data_AF-A0A149TY34-F1
#
_entry.id   AF-A0A149TY34-F1
#
_cell.length_a   1.000
_cell.length_b   1.000
_cell.length_c   1.000
_cell.angle_alpha   90.00
_cell.angle_beta   90.00
_cell.angle_gamma   90.00
#
_symmetry.space_group_name_H-M   'P 1'
#
loop_
_entity.id
_entity.type
_entity.pdbx_description
1 polymer ?
#
loop_
_entity_poly.entity_id
_entity_poly.type
_entity_poly.pdbx_seq_one_letter_code
_entity_poly.pdbx_strand_id
1 'polypeptide(L)' 'MLIRSRRGLSAKIASGLGITRGAVAQWNSVPSDLVVEIEQITGLPREALRPDLYERTPAQERA' A
#
# COMPACT_ATOMS: atom_id res chain seq x y z
N MET A 1 -6.23 -8.55 1.68
CA MET A 1 -5.31 -7.42 1.43
C MET A 1 -5.93 -6.12 1.92
N LEU A 2 -5.21 -5.35 2.75
CA LEU A 2 -5.68 -4.14 3.44
C LEU A 2 -6.36 -3.10 2.52
N ILE A 3 -5.86 -2.97 1.28
CA ILE A 3 -6.39 -2.02 0.29
C ILE A 3 -7.84 -2.30 -0.09
N ARG A 4 -8.23 -3.57 -0.27
CA ARG A 4 -9.59 -3.94 -0.70
C ARG A 4 -10.62 -3.81 0.43
N SER A 5 -10.18 -3.95 1.67
CA SER A 5 -11.05 -3.84 2.86
C SER A 5 -11.41 -2.39 3.19
N ARG A 6 -10.62 -1.40 2.75
CA ARG A 6 -10.90 0.03 2.95
C ARG A 6 -11.58 0.62 1.70
N ARG A 7 -12.86 0.98 1.84
CA ARG A 7 -13.63 1.64 0.76
C ARG A 7 -12.89 2.88 0.25
N GLY A 8 -12.83 3.03 -1.06
CA GLY A 8 -12.21 4.18 -1.72
C GLY A 8 -10.68 4.16 -1.79
N LEU A 9 -9.99 3.25 -1.08
CA LEU A 9 -8.54 3.23 -1.06
C LEU A 9 -7.95 2.80 -2.42
N SER A 10 -8.56 1.79 -3.06
CA SER A 10 -8.17 1.39 -4.43
C SER A 10 -8.35 2.52 -5.45
N ALA A 11 -9.36 3.38 -5.26
CA ALA A 11 -9.58 4.54 -6.11
C ALA A 11 -8.50 5.60 -5.90
N LYS A 12 -8.17 5.90 -4.64
CA LYS A 12 -7.12 6.86 -4.27
C LYS A 12 -5.77 6.45 -4.83
N ILE A 13 -5.42 5.16 -4.70
CA ILE A 13 -4.18 4.60 -5.22
C ILE A 13 -4.14 4.65 -6.74
N ALA A 14 -5.22 4.21 -7.41
CA ALA A 14 -5.31 4.25 -8.86
C ALA A 14 -5.11 5.68 -9.40
N SER A 15 -5.79 6.66 -8.80
CA SER A 15 -5.65 8.07 -9.17
C SER A 15 -4.26 8.63 -8.87
N GLY A 16 -3.64 8.27 -7.74
CA GLY A 16 -2.29 8.74 -7.38
C GLY A 16 -1.18 8.16 -8.27
N LEU A 17 -1.33 6.91 -8.70
CA LEU A 17 -0.36 6.24 -9.57
C LEU A 17 -0.65 6.41 -11.07
N GLY A 18 -1.76 7.07 -11.44
CA GLY A 18 -2.17 7.22 -12.83
C GLY A 18 -2.57 5.90 -13.52
N ILE A 19 -2.97 4.89 -12.75
CA ILE A 19 -3.37 3.56 -13.26
C ILE A 19 -4.88 3.35 -13.12
N THR A 20 -5.40 2.30 -13.75
CA THR A 20 -6.81 1.95 -13.63
C THR A 20 -7.11 1.28 -12.28
N ARG A 21 -8.34 1.44 -11.78
CA ARG A 21 -8.81 0.70 -10.58
C ARG A 21 -8.76 -0.81 -10.78
N GLY A 22 -8.92 -1.28 -12.02
CA GLY A 22 -8.80 -2.69 -12.40
C GLY A 22 -7.38 -3.22 -12.18
N ALA A 23 -6.35 -2.43 -12.52
CA ALA A 23 -4.95 -2.80 -12.25
C ALA A 23 -4.71 -2.98 -10.75
N VAL A 24 -5.20 -2.06 -9.91
CA VAL A 24 -5.11 -2.18 -8.44
C VAL A 24 -5.89 -3.40 -7.92
N ALA A 25 -7.03 -3.74 -8.54
CA ALA A 25 -7.84 -4.88 -8.14
C ALA A 25 -7.20 -6.23 -8.46
N GLN A 26 -6.36 -6.29 -9.49
CA GLN A 26 -5.62 -7.50 -9.89
C GLN A 26 -4.44 -7.81 -8.95
N TRP A 27 -4.04 -6.88 -8.10
CA TRP A 27 -2.95 -7.11 -7.15
C TRP A 27 -3.35 -8.11 -6.06
N ASN A 28 -2.64 -9.24 -6.01
CA ASN A 28 -2.72 -10.16 -4.88
C ASN A 28 -2.03 -9.57 -3.64
N SER A 29 -0.93 -8.85 -3.85
CA SER A 29 -0.21 -8.06 -2.86
C SER A 29 0.36 -6.79 -3.51
N VAL A 30 0.75 -5.79 -2.71
CA VAL A 30 1.29 -4.52 -3.24
C VAL A 30 2.63 -4.80 -3.92
N PRO A 31 2.87 -4.40 -5.18
CA PRO A 31 4.18 -4.55 -5.82
C PRO A 31 5.27 -3.87 -5.00
N SER A 32 6.42 -4.52 -4.81
CA SER A 32 7.54 -4.03 -3.98
C SER A 32 7.98 -2.63 -4.39
N ASP A 33 8.06 -2.38 -5.70
CA ASP A 33 8.52 -1.14 -6.29
C ASP A 33 7.53 0.03 -6.06
N LEU A 34 6.26 -0.27 -5.78
CA LEU A 34 5.21 0.71 -5.55
C LEU A 34 4.90 0.95 -4.07
N VAL A 35 5.54 0.21 -3.15
CA VAL A 35 5.25 0.31 -1.71
C VAL A 35 5.48 1.74 -1.21
N VAL A 36 6.60 2.37 -1.62
CA VAL A 36 6.95 3.73 -1.20
C VAL A 36 5.94 4.75 -1.73
N GLU A 37 5.57 4.66 -3.00
CA GLU A 37 4.57 5.57 -3.58
C GLU A 37 3.19 5.39 -2.93
N ILE A 38 2.77 4.15 -2.68
CA ILE A 38 1.50 3.86 -2.02
C ILE A 38 1.52 4.31 -0.56
N GLU A 39 2.64 4.19 0.15
CA GLU A 39 2.82 4.77 1.49
C GLU A 39 2.61 6.28 1.46
N GLN A 40 3.20 7.01 0.49
CA GLN A 40 2.98 8.45 0.34
C GLN A 40 1.52 8.81 0.00
N ILE A 41 0.87 8.06 -0.89
CA ILE A 41 -0.52 8.32 -1.30
C ILE A 41 -1.51 7.99 -0.18
N THR A 42 -1.29 6.88 0.53
CA THR A 42 -2.25 6.33 1.49
C THR A 42 -1.97 6.75 2.92
N GLY A 43 -0.73 7.15 3.23
CA GLY A 43 -0.25 7.37 4.59
C GLY A 43 -0.17 6.07 5.42
N LEU A 44 -0.26 4.90 4.78
CA LEU A 44 -0.16 3.62 5.47
C LEU A 44 1.31 3.18 5.53
N PRO A 45 1.77 2.66 6.69
CA PRO A 45 3.13 2.21 6.82
C PRO A 45 3.38 1.01 5.90
N ARG A 46 4.58 0.93 5.34
CA ARG A 46 5.04 -0.17 4.48
C ARG A 46 4.85 -1.55 5.12
N GLU A 47 4.98 -1.68 6.44
CA GLU A 47 4.73 -2.96 7.14
C GLU A 47 3.26 -3.40 7.05
N ALA A 48 2.32 -2.45 6.97
CA ALA A 48 0.91 -2.77 6.78
C ALA A 48 0.56 -3.07 5.31
N LEU A 49 1.33 -2.51 4.37
CA LEU A 49 1.16 -2.73 2.92
C LEU A 49 1.80 -4.03 2.45
N ARG A 50 3.00 -4.35 2.94
CA ARG A 50 3.80 -5.55 2.65
C ARG A 50 4.45 -6.09 3.93
N PRO A 51 3.67 -6.73 4.82
CA PRO A 51 4.22 -7.38 6.01
C PRO A 51 5.18 -8.52 5.67
N ASP A 52 5.08 -9.07 4.45
CA ASP A 52 5.97 -10.13 3.96
C ASP A 52 7.36 -9.64 3.53
N LEU A 53 7.54 -8.32 3.31
CA LEU A 53 8.85 -7.72 3.00
C LEU A 53 9.39 -6.85 4.12
N TYR A 54 8.50 -6.14 4.82
CA TYR A 54 8.86 -5.22 5.87
C TYR A 54 8.38 -5.79 7.20
N GLU A 55 9.28 -6.50 7.90
CA GLU A 55 9.08 -6.84 9.30
C GLU A 55 9.27 -5.59 10.15
N ARG A 56 8.27 -5.29 10.98
CA ARG A 56 8.27 -4.16 11.90
C ARG A 56 9.37 -4.38 12.94
N THR A 57 10.54 -3.76 12.74
CA THR A 57 11.59 -3.82 13.75
C THR A 57 11.20 -2.82 14.86
N PRO A 58 11.22 -3.19 16.15
CA PRO A 58 10.79 -2.33 17.26
C PRO A 58 11.54 -0.98 17.37
N ALA A 59 12.65 -0.80 16.64
CA ALA A 59 13.34 0.48 16.50
C ALA A 59 12.50 1.57 15.80
N GLN A 60 11.51 1.22 14.98
CA GLN A 60 10.68 2.17 14.23
C GLN A 60 9.45 2.67 15.01
N GLU A 61 9.28 2.27 16.28
CA GLU A 61 8.13 2.62 17.11
C GLU A 61 8.29 3.96 17.86
N ARG A 62 9.43 4.66 17.70
CA ARG A 62 9.71 5.93 18.37
C ARG A 62 10.17 7.00 17.38
N ALA A 63 9.21 7.76 16.85
CA ALA A 63 9.43 9.11 16.32
C ALA A 63 8.15 9.93 16.56
#